data_AF-A0AAW2V605-F1
#
_entry.id   AF-A0AAW2V605-F1
#
_cell.length_a   1.000
_cell.length_b   1.000
_cell.length_c   1.000
_cell.angle_alpha   90.00
_cell.angle_beta   90.00
_cell.angle_gamma   90.00
#
_symmetry.space_group_name_H-M   'P 1'
#
loop_
_entity.id
_entity.type
_entity.pdbx_description
1 polymer ?
#
loop_
_entity_poly.entity_id
_entity_poly.type
_entity_poly.pdbx_seq_one_letter_code
_entity_poly.pdbx_strand_id
1 'polypeptide(L)'
;MGVEELMMMVVEKLKAALLALENLGSEALTWVDRVFPPETRGDKIHHCLHVALPYLIAAVVLAVVVCFCRCCCGCCRGRSGGRVRMMKAPGRDCRMPRHVFESDPKGYFYNLRAHPGDLLC
;
A
#
# COMPACT_ATOMS: atom_id res chain seq x y z
N MET A 1 -24.31 -7.25 -20.18
CA MET A 1 -23.69 -6.04 -19.58
C MET A 1 -22.98 -5.34 -20.71
N GLY A 2 -23.50 -4.17 -21.11
CA GLY A 2 -23.18 -3.54 -22.40
C GLY A 2 -21.81 -2.88 -22.37
N VAL A 3 -21.03 -3.06 -23.44
CA VAL A 3 -19.71 -2.46 -23.63
C VAL A 3 -19.77 -0.92 -23.50
N GLU A 4 -20.92 -0.33 -23.81
CA GLU A 4 -21.21 1.10 -23.67
C GLU A 4 -21.22 1.60 -22.22
N GLU A 5 -21.74 0.81 -21.26
CA GLU A 5 -21.72 1.17 -19.83
C GLU A 5 -20.28 1.18 -19.28
N LEU A 6 -19.45 0.24 -19.73
CA LEU A 6 -18.04 0.18 -19.36
C LEU A 6 -17.26 1.36 -19.94
N MET A 7 -17.54 1.75 -21.18
CA MET A 7 -16.89 2.89 -21.82
C MET A 7 -17.20 4.21 -21.07
N MET A 8 -18.45 4.40 -20.68
CA MET A 8 -18.86 5.59 -19.89
C MET A 8 -18.18 5.63 -18.52
N MET A 9 -18.07 4.49 -17.83
CA MET A 9 -17.37 4.41 -16.55
C MET A 9 -15.86 4.75 -16.69
N VAL A 10 -15.21 4.25 -17.74
CA VAL A 10 -13.80 4.55 -18.02
C VAL A 10 -13.59 6.02 -18.33
N VAL A 11 -14.44 6.61 -19.18
CA VAL A 11 -14.36 8.04 -19.55
C VAL A 11 -14.53 8.93 -18.32
N GLU A 12 -15.51 8.64 -17.46
CA GLU A 12 -15.73 9.42 -16.24
C GLU A 12 -14.55 9.31 -15.26
N LYS A 13 -13.95 8.13 -15.10
CA LYS A 13 -12.73 7.97 -14.29
C LYS A 13 -11.52 8.69 -14.89
N LEU A 14 -11.42 8.72 -16.22
CA LEU A 14 -10.33 9.37 -16.92
C LEU A 14 -10.43 10.90 -16.82
N LYS A 15 -11.65 11.47 -16.91
CA LYS A 15 -11.91 12.89 -16.65
C LYS A 15 -11.58 13.28 -15.20
N ALA A 16 -11.98 12.47 -14.23
CA ALA A 16 -11.67 12.73 -12.83
C ALA A 16 -10.16 12.69 -12.56
N ALA A 17 -9.44 11.76 -13.19
CA ALA A 17 -7.98 11.69 -13.10
C ALA A 17 -7.29 12.88 -13.78
N LEU A 18 -7.79 13.33 -14.94
CA LEU A 18 -7.30 14.53 -15.63
C LEU A 18 -7.49 15.79 -14.79
N LEU A 19 -8.67 15.99 -14.20
CA LEU A 19 -8.93 17.14 -13.32
C LEU A 19 -8.02 17.13 -12.08
N ALA A 20 -7.79 15.95 -11.50
CA ALA A 20 -6.84 15.80 -10.38
C ALA A 20 -5.40 16.13 -10.82
N LEU A 21 -5.01 15.72 -12.04
CA LEU A 21 -3.70 15.99 -12.61
C LEU A 21 -3.51 17.48 -12.96
N GLU A 22 -4.54 18.18 -13.42
CA GLU A 22 -4.50 19.63 -13.70
C GLU A 22 -4.37 20.46 -12.41
N ASN A 23 -5.09 20.07 -11.36
CA ASN A 23 -4.97 20.71 -10.05
C ASN A 23 -3.56 20.49 -9.46
N LEU A 24 -3.01 19.28 -9.58
CA LEU A 24 -1.64 18.99 -9.17
C LEU A 24 -0.59 19.68 -10.04
N GLY A 25 -0.84 19.78 -11.34
CA GLY A 25 0.07 20.40 -12.31
C GLY A 25 0.19 21.90 -12.09
N SER A 26 -0.91 22.60 -11.80
CA SER A 26 -0.89 24.04 -11.51
C SER A 26 -0.15 24.35 -10.20
N GLU A 27 -0.37 23.58 -9.14
CA GLU A 27 0.37 23.72 -7.88
C GLU A 27 1.86 23.40 -8.08
N ALA A 28 2.17 22.32 -8.81
CA ALA A 28 3.54 21.95 -9.12
C ALA A 28 4.26 23.02 -9.97
N LEU A 29 3.60 23.63 -10.95
CA LEU A 29 4.16 24.70 -11.77
C LEU A 29 4.54 25.92 -10.92
N THR A 30 3.68 26.33 -9.99
CA THR A 30 4.00 27.46 -9.07
C THR A 30 5.16 27.14 -8.13
N TRP A 31 5.27 25.88 -7.68
CA TRP A 31 6.44 25.43 -6.89
C TRP A 31 7.70 25.39 -7.76
N VAL A 32 7.60 24.88 -8.99
CA VAL A 32 8.73 24.82 -9.94
C VAL A 32 9.21 26.23 -10.28
N ASP A 33 8.33 27.17 -10.58
CA ASP A 33 8.69 28.58 -10.85
C ASP A 33 9.31 29.26 -9.62
N ARG A 34 8.95 28.84 -8.41
CA ARG A 34 9.55 29.32 -7.15
C ARG A 34 10.95 28.73 -6.91
N VAL A 35 11.15 27.46 -7.22
CA VAL A 35 12.45 26.78 -7.09
C VAL A 35 13.39 27.16 -8.24
N PHE A 36 12.83 27.43 -9.42
CA PHE A 36 13.52 27.83 -10.63
C PHE A 36 12.90 29.11 -11.20
N PRO A 37 13.30 30.30 -10.68
CA PRO A 37 12.81 31.56 -11.20
C PRO A 37 13.16 31.72 -12.70
N PRO A 38 12.18 32.10 -13.55
CA PRO A 38 12.34 32.19 -15.02
C PRO A 38 13.32 33.29 -15.47
N GLU A 39 13.83 34.12 -14.55
CA GLU A 39 14.65 35.30 -14.78
C GLU A 39 16.16 35.03 -14.94
N THR A 40 16.61 33.77 -14.92
CA THR A 40 18.03 33.44 -15.09
C THR A 40 18.33 32.90 -16.49
N ARG A 41 18.07 33.71 -17.52
CA ARG A 41 18.31 33.40 -18.94
C ARG A 41 19.80 33.17 -19.28
N GLY A 42 20.04 32.15 -20.13
CA GLY A 42 21.19 32.05 -21.04
C GLY A 42 22.28 31.08 -20.59
N ASP A 43 23.35 31.61 -19.99
CA ASP A 43 24.65 30.92 -20.04
C ASP A 43 24.99 30.14 -18.75
N LYS A 44 24.34 30.47 -17.62
CA LYS A 44 24.57 29.81 -16.32
C LYS A 44 23.65 28.62 -16.05
N ILE A 45 22.58 28.48 -16.85
CA ILE A 45 21.56 27.44 -16.67
C ILE A 45 22.13 26.06 -16.95
N HIS A 46 22.96 25.91 -18.00
CA HIS A 46 23.54 24.62 -18.34
C HIS A 46 24.40 24.06 -17.21
N HIS A 47 25.16 24.90 -16.51
CA HIS A 47 25.99 24.44 -15.40
C HIS A 47 25.15 24.08 -14.17
N CYS A 48 24.17 24.93 -13.82
CA CYS A 48 23.28 24.68 -12.68
C CYS A 48 22.39 23.45 -12.91
N LEU A 49 21.82 23.30 -14.11
CA LEU A 49 21.07 22.12 -14.51
C LEU A 49 21.97 20.90 -14.61
N HIS A 50 23.19 20.97 -15.17
CA HIS A 50 24.07 19.80 -15.24
C HIS A 50 24.44 19.28 -13.83
N VAL A 51 24.50 20.17 -12.83
CA VAL A 51 24.72 19.77 -11.43
C VAL A 51 23.42 19.31 -10.77
N ALA A 52 22.28 19.97 -10.99
CA ALA A 52 21.00 19.64 -10.34
C ALA A 52 20.28 18.43 -10.98
N LEU A 53 20.42 18.24 -12.28
CA LEU A 53 19.81 17.17 -13.08
C LEU A 53 20.12 15.77 -12.54
N PRO A 54 21.37 15.39 -12.19
CA PRO A 54 21.62 14.07 -11.59
C PRO A 54 20.94 13.91 -10.23
N TYR A 55 20.80 14.96 -9.42
CA TYR A 55 20.06 14.88 -8.15
C TYR A 55 18.55 14.75 -8.37
N LEU A 56 17.99 15.47 -9.35
CA LEU A 56 16.58 15.33 -9.72
C LEU A 56 16.31 13.93 -10.30
N ILE A 57 17.16 13.43 -11.19
CA ILE A 57 17.06 12.07 -11.72
C ILE A 57 17.19 11.04 -10.59
N ALA A 58 18.17 11.19 -9.68
CA ALA A 58 18.32 10.29 -8.55
C ALA A 58 17.09 10.31 -7.63
N ALA A 59 16.52 11.49 -7.36
CA ALA A 59 15.30 11.62 -6.56
C ALA A 59 14.10 10.96 -7.24
N VAL A 60 13.93 11.14 -8.56
CA VAL A 60 12.86 10.48 -9.33
C VAL A 60 13.07 8.98 -9.37
N VAL A 61 14.30 8.49 -9.64
CA VAL A 61 14.61 7.06 -9.63
C VAL A 61 14.38 6.46 -8.25
N LEU A 62 14.83 7.11 -7.17
CA LEU A 62 14.57 6.68 -5.80
C LEU A 62 13.08 6.66 -5.50
N ALA A 63 12.34 7.70 -5.89
CA ALA A 63 10.89 7.77 -5.71
C ALA A 63 10.17 6.68 -6.51
N VAL A 64 10.59 6.40 -7.74
CA VAL A 64 10.07 5.32 -8.57
C VAL A 64 10.41 3.97 -7.95
N VAL A 65 11.64 3.73 -7.49
CA VAL A 65 12.03 2.49 -6.80
C VAL A 65 11.22 2.31 -5.51
N VAL A 66 11.09 3.35 -4.69
CA VAL A 66 10.26 3.31 -3.48
C VAL A 66 8.79 3.11 -3.83
N CYS A 67 8.28 3.74 -4.88
CA CYS A 67 6.93 3.57 -5.36
C CYS A 67 6.71 2.14 -5.87
N PHE A 68 7.62 1.60 -6.69
CA PHE A 68 7.57 0.23 -7.19
C PHE A 68 7.71 -0.77 -6.05
N CYS A 69 8.63 -0.58 -5.11
CA CYS A 69 8.71 -1.38 -3.89
C CYS A 69 7.45 -1.23 -3.03
N ARG A 70 6.82 -0.06 -2.96
CA ARG A 70 5.58 0.13 -2.18
C ARG A 70 4.30 -0.27 -2.92
N CYS A 71 4.32 -0.39 -4.24
CA CYS A 71 3.19 -0.79 -5.08
C CYS A 71 3.27 -2.29 -5.39
N CYS A 72 4.44 -2.81 -5.77
CA CYS A 72 4.71 -4.25 -5.88
C CYS A 72 4.71 -4.93 -4.50
N CYS A 73 5.24 -4.29 -3.46
CA CYS A 73 5.03 -4.76 -2.08
C CYS A 73 3.85 -4.06 -1.39
N GLY A 74 3.00 -3.34 -2.12
CA GLY A 74 1.73 -2.79 -1.61
C GLY A 74 0.63 -3.83 -1.63
N CYS A 75 0.60 -4.63 -2.69
CA CYS A 75 -0.15 -5.88 -2.75
C CYS A 75 0.43 -6.93 -1.76
N CYS A 76 1.71 -6.81 -1.41
CA CYS A 76 2.38 -7.70 -0.45
C CYS A 76 2.69 -7.05 0.91
N ARG A 77 2.12 -5.88 1.21
CA ARG A 77 2.21 -5.24 2.54
C ARG A 77 1.25 -5.96 3.45
N GLY A 78 1.65 -7.19 3.76
CA GLY A 78 1.32 -7.85 4.99
C GLY A 78 -0.16 -7.76 5.40
N ARG A 79 -1.02 -8.49 4.69
CA ARG A 79 -1.62 -9.62 5.41
C ARG A 79 -0.45 -10.50 5.76
N SER A 80 0.27 -10.09 6.81
CA SER A 80 1.20 -10.95 7.50
C SER A 80 0.34 -12.19 7.65
N GLY A 81 0.71 -13.26 6.97
CA GLY A 81 0.42 -14.58 7.48
C GLY A 81 1.13 -14.58 8.82
N GLY A 82 0.52 -13.89 9.79
CA GLY A 82 0.91 -13.85 11.17
C GLY A 82 0.70 -15.28 11.51
N ARG A 83 1.78 -16.05 11.37
CA ARG A 83 1.85 -17.49 11.56
C ARG A 83 1.04 -17.70 12.81
N VAL A 84 -0.21 -18.15 12.62
CA VAL A 84 -1.23 -17.98 13.64
C VAL A 84 -0.64 -18.66 14.85
N ARG A 85 -0.44 -17.92 15.94
CA ARG A 85 0.34 -18.43 17.07
C ARG A 85 -0.37 -19.67 17.56
N MET A 86 0.17 -20.83 17.21
CA MET A 86 -0.36 -22.11 17.61
C MET A 86 0.08 -22.34 19.06
N MET A 87 -0.80 -22.89 19.87
CA MET A 87 -0.49 -23.30 21.23
C MET A 87 -0.99 -24.72 21.47
N LYS A 88 -0.44 -25.39 22.48
CA LYS A 88 -0.99 -26.68 22.92
C LYS A 88 -2.34 -26.42 23.58
N ALA A 89 -3.36 -27.14 23.14
CA ALA A 89 -4.73 -26.99 23.65
C ALA A 89 -4.81 -27.48 25.11
N PRO A 90 -5.28 -26.67 26.08
CA PRO A 90 -5.37 -27.10 27.47
C PRO A 90 -6.36 -28.27 27.66
N GLY A 91 -5.86 -29.44 28.07
CA GLY A 91 -6.70 -30.63 28.27
C GLY A 91 -6.95 -31.47 27.01
N ARG A 92 -6.27 -31.17 25.89
CA ARG A 92 -6.24 -32.00 24.67
C ARG A 92 -4.80 -32.16 24.16
N ASP A 93 -4.52 -33.23 23.43
CA ASP A 93 -3.19 -33.45 22.83
C ASP A 93 -3.11 -32.96 21.37
N CYS A 94 -3.78 -31.84 21.07
CA CYS A 94 -3.73 -31.18 19.76
C CYS A 94 -3.23 -29.74 19.88
N ARG A 95 -2.81 -29.15 18.75
CA ARG A 95 -2.45 -27.72 18.66
C ARG A 95 -3.62 -26.93 18.12
N MET A 96 -3.92 -25.82 18.77
CA MET A 96 -4.99 -24.91 18.37
C MET A 96 -4.47 -23.49 18.13
N PRO A 97 -5.19 -22.67 17.35
CA PRO A 97 -4.88 -21.26 17.23
C PRO A 97 -5.11 -20.54 18.56
N ARG A 98 -4.12 -19.80 19.06
CA ARG A 98 -4.22 -19.08 20.33
C ARG A 98 -5.37 -18.07 20.35
N HIS A 99 -5.62 -17.39 19.23
CA HIS A 99 -6.70 -16.40 19.13
C HIS A 99 -8.10 -17.00 19.31
N VAL A 100 -8.32 -18.28 18.93
CA VAL A 100 -9.60 -18.97 19.11
C VAL A 100 -9.86 -19.26 20.59
N PHE A 101 -8.82 -19.59 21.35
CA PHE A 101 -8.96 -19.75 22.80
C PHE A 101 -9.22 -18.41 23.50
N GLU A 102 -8.46 -17.38 23.12
CA GLU A 102 -8.58 -16.05 23.73
C GLU A 102 -9.92 -15.39 23.41
N SER A 103 -10.55 -15.71 22.27
CA SER A 103 -11.87 -15.19 21.91
C SER A 103 -13.00 -15.76 22.77
N ASP A 104 -12.95 -17.04 23.14
CA ASP A 104 -13.98 -17.66 24.00
C ASP A 104 -13.42 -18.82 24.86
N PRO A 105 -12.81 -18.49 26.02
CA PRO A 105 -12.30 -19.52 26.91
C PRO A 105 -13.42 -20.32 27.57
N LYS A 106 -14.60 -19.72 27.79
CA LYS A 106 -15.73 -20.41 28.46
C LYS A 106 -16.32 -21.48 27.56
N GLY A 107 -16.55 -21.17 26.28
CA GLY A 107 -17.03 -22.14 25.30
C GLY A 107 -16.05 -23.28 25.07
N TYR A 108 -14.74 -22.99 25.10
CA TYR A 108 -13.71 -24.02 25.03
C TYR A 108 -13.82 -25.04 26.17
N PHE A 109 -13.87 -24.59 27.42
CA PHE A 109 -13.98 -25.50 28.57
C PHE A 109 -15.35 -26.19 28.68
N TYR A 110 -16.42 -25.53 28.23
CA TYR A 110 -17.73 -26.17 28.14
C TYR A 110 -17.70 -27.36 27.17
N ASN A 111 -17.15 -27.15 25.97
CA ASN A 111 -16.98 -28.22 24.98
C ASN A 111 -16.08 -29.34 25.48
N LEU A 112 -14.99 -29.00 26.18
CA LEU A 112 -14.08 -29.97 26.77
C LEU A 112 -14.78 -30.91 27.78
N ARG A 113 -15.78 -30.40 28.51
CA ARG A 113 -16.57 -31.21 29.46
C ARG A 113 -17.65 -32.03 28.79
N ALA A 114 -18.30 -31.47 27.76
CA ALA A 114 -19.30 -32.19 26.98
C ALA A 114 -18.67 -33.35 26.18
N HIS A 115 -17.42 -33.14 25.71
CA HIS A 115 -16.68 -34.10 24.89
C HIS A 115 -15.22 -34.20 25.41
N PRO A 116 -14.92 -35.18 26.27
CA PRO A 116 -13.58 -35.34 26.86
C PRO A 116 -12.59 -36.13 26.00
N GLY A 117 -13.03 -36.72 24.87
CA GLY A 117 -12.23 -37.65 24.06
C GLY A 117 -12.16 -37.34 22.56
N ASP A 118 -12.71 -36.21 22.12
CA ASP A 118 -12.65 -35.77 20.72
C ASP A 118 -11.33 -35.01 20.43
N LEU A 119 -10.72 -35.35 19.30
CA LEU A 119 -9.50 -34.71 18.78
C LEU A 119 -9.80 -33.45 17.94
N LEU A 120 -11.03 -32.91 18.04
CA LEU A 120 -11.44 -31.70 17.31
C LEU A 120 -10.77 -30.47 17.96
N CYS A 121 -9.56 -30.18 17.50
CA CYS A 121 -9.03 -28.83 17.36
C CYS A 121 -9.36 -28.36 15.92
#